data_AF-A0A183D4R3-F1
#
_entry.id   AF-A0A183D4R3-F1
#
_cell.length_a   1.000
_cell.length_b   1.000
_cell.length_c   1.000
_cell.angle_alpha   90.00
_cell.angle_beta   90.00
_cell.angle_gamma   90.00
#
_symmetry.space_group_name_H-M   'P 1'
#
loop_
_entity.id
_entity.type
_entity.pdbx_description
1 polymer ?
#
loop_
_entity_poly.entity_id
_entity_poly.type
_entity_poly.pdbx_seq_one_letter_code
_entity_poly.pdbx_strand_id
1 'polypeptide(L)'
;MINDNVAQSVCIAYSEKVKSLADPAEFDKILNSLRSQKSVPQVVVCFCEGRTMHMMFKAQQRLRQQFPKMRPFQWICSDGWNDRLDVVEGVELEAAGSFSIRFETF
;
A
#
# COMPACT_ATOMS: atom_id res chain seq x y z
N MET A 1 -8.15 32.15 -5.74
CA MET A 1 -6.82 31.90 -5.13
C MET A 1 -6.86 30.50 -4.54
N ILE A 2 -6.54 29.48 -5.33
CA ILE A 2 -6.23 28.15 -4.79
C ILE A 2 -4.78 28.27 -4.33
N ASN A 3 -4.56 28.10 -3.03
CA ASN A 3 -3.27 28.33 -2.40
C ASN A 3 -2.31 27.23 -2.90
N ASP A 4 -1.28 27.60 -3.69
CA ASP A 4 -0.24 26.72 -4.27
C ASP A 4 0.63 26.00 -3.22
N ASN A 5 0.20 25.95 -1.96
CA ASN A 5 0.99 25.51 -0.81
C ASN A 5 0.44 24.24 -0.11
N VAL A 6 -0.64 23.64 -0.61
CA VAL A 6 -1.16 22.37 -0.05
C VAL A 6 -0.14 21.21 -0.20
N ALA A 7 0.70 21.26 -1.24
CA ALA A 7 1.76 20.28 -1.47
C ALA A 7 2.80 20.22 -0.33
N GLN A 8 2.90 21.25 0.51
CA GLN A 8 3.85 21.29 1.64
C GLN A 8 3.26 20.79 2.97
N SER A 9 1.96 20.47 3.03
CA SER A 9 1.29 20.09 4.28
C SER A 9 1.35 18.59 4.60
N VAL A 10 1.94 17.77 3.73
CA VAL A 10 2.05 16.32 3.89
C VAL A 10 3.51 15.90 3.74
N CYS A 11 4.07 15.32 4.80
CA CYS A 11 5.42 14.77 4.79
C CYS A 11 5.43 13.34 4.25
N ILE A 12 6.31 13.06 3.30
CA ILE A 12 6.58 11.70 2.81
C ILE A 12 7.74 11.14 3.63
N ALA A 13 7.45 10.19 4.52
CA ALA A 13 8.47 9.58 5.37
C ALA A 13 9.46 8.73 4.56
N TYR A 14 8.96 8.00 3.57
CA TYR A 14 9.73 7.10 2.74
C TYR A 14 9.02 6.89 1.40
N SER A 15 9.79 6.74 0.32
CA SER A 15 9.25 6.55 -1.04
C SER A 15 10.03 5.45 -1.74
N GLU A 16 9.33 4.49 -2.31
CA GLU A 16 9.91 3.34 -3.02
C GLU A 16 9.24 3.09 -4.37
N LYS A 17 9.94 2.36 -5.23
CA LYS A 17 9.43 1.92 -6.53
C LYS A 17 9.66 0.43 -6.69
N VAL A 18 8.67 -0.26 -7.24
CA VAL A 18 8.74 -1.69 -7.53
C VAL A 18 8.15 -1.97 -8.91
N LYS A 19 8.68 -2.98 -9.60
CA LYS A 19 8.13 -3.45 -10.88
C LYS A 19 7.00 -4.43 -10.61
N SER A 20 5.97 -4.46 -11.46
CA SER A 20 4.84 -5.38 -11.29
C SER A 20 5.19 -6.86 -11.42
N LEU A 21 6.31 -7.18 -12.09
CA LEU A 21 6.87 -8.53 -12.24
C LEU A 21 8.07 -8.79 -11.32
N ALA A 22 8.28 -7.94 -10.30
CA ALA A 22 9.31 -8.17 -9.30
C ALA A 22 9.11 -9.48 -8.53
N ASP A 23 10.20 -10.03 -8.01
CA ASP A 23 10.15 -11.20 -7.14
C ASP A 23 9.40 -10.87 -5.83
N PRO A 24 8.61 -11.81 -5.24
CA PRO A 24 7.95 -11.63 -3.95
C PRO A 24 8.87 -11.06 -2.85
N ALA A 25 10.16 -11.41 -2.86
CA ALA A 25 11.14 -10.92 -1.89
C ALA A 25 11.39 -9.40 -1.98
N GLU A 26 11.18 -8.76 -3.14
CA GLU A 26 11.30 -7.30 -3.26
C GLU A 26 10.18 -6.58 -2.51
N PHE A 27 8.94 -7.09 -2.59
CA PHE A 27 7.81 -6.55 -1.82
C PHE A 27 8.05 -6.68 -0.31
N ASP A 28 8.59 -7.82 0.12
CA ASP A 28 8.93 -8.07 1.53
C ASP A 28 10.03 -7.09 2.02
N LYS A 29 11.01 -6.77 1.17
CA LYS A 29 12.05 -5.77 1.49
C LYS A 29 11.45 -4.37 1.66
N ILE A 30 10.49 -3.98 0.81
CA ILE A 30 9.83 -2.66 0.90
C ILE A 30 9.09 -2.55 2.23
N LEU A 31 8.27 -3.54 2.60
CA LEU A 31 7.53 -3.49 3.87
C LEU A 31 8.44 -3.55 5.10
N ASN A 32 9.53 -4.32 5.03
CA ASN A 32 10.54 -4.31 6.09
C ASN A 32 11.23 -2.96 6.23
N SER A 33 11.48 -2.27 5.11
CA SER A 33 12.06 -0.92 5.09
C SER A 33 11.09 0.13 5.65
N LEU A 34 9.78 -0.01 5.40
CA LEU A 34 8.76 0.84 6.02
C LEU A 34 8.66 0.60 7.53
N ARG A 35 8.73 -0.66 7.96
CA ARG A 35 8.69 -1.04 9.37
C ARG A 35 9.93 -0.57 10.16
N SER A 36 11.09 -0.50 9.52
CA SER A 36 12.34 -0.10 10.18
C SER A 36 12.49 1.42 10.35
N GLN A 37 11.56 2.21 9.80
CA GLN A 37 11.57 3.66 9.98
C GLN A 37 11.40 4.05 11.45
N LYS A 38 12.11 5.09 11.89
CA LYS A 38 12.07 5.61 13.28
C LYS A 38 10.65 5.99 13.71
N SER A 39 9.86 6.54 12.80
CA SER A 39 8.42 6.72 12.94
C SER A 39 7.75 5.81 11.91
N VAL A 40 7.24 4.67 12.38
CA VAL A 40 6.62 3.68 11.49
C VAL A 40 5.34 4.29 10.90
N PRO A 41 5.28 4.52 9.57
CA PRO A 41 4.09 5.10 8.96
C PRO A 41 2.92 4.12 9.13
N GLN A 42 1.76 4.64 9.52
CA GLN A 42 0.53 3.82 9.57
C GLN A 42 -0.20 3.80 8.23
N VAL A 43 0.01 4.84 7.41
CA VAL A 43 -0.64 5.02 6.11
C VAL A 43 0.40 4.85 5.01
N VAL A 44 0.07 4.05 3.99
CA VAL A 44 0.88 3.85 2.80
C VAL A 44 0.07 4.22 1.58
N VAL A 45 0.61 5.14 0.77
CA VAL A 45 0.00 5.54 -0.50
C VAL A 45 0.65 4.76 -1.63
N CYS A 46 -0.12 4.01 -2.42
CA CYS A 46 0.39 3.22 -3.54
C CYS A 46 -0.26 3.66 -4.85
N PHE A 47 0.54 4.24 -5.73
CA PHE A 47 0.20 4.47 -7.12
C PHE A 47 0.68 3.28 -7.94
N CYS A 48 -0.16 2.24 -8.00
CA CYS A 48 0.27 0.88 -8.30
C CYS A 48 -0.81 0.16 -9.12
N GLU A 49 -0.37 -0.69 -10.06
CA GLU A 49 -1.27 -1.63 -10.74
C GLU A 49 -1.86 -2.64 -9.75
N GLY A 50 -3.03 -3.22 -10.08
CA GLY A 50 -3.71 -4.19 -9.22
C GLY A 50 -2.83 -5.39 -8.83
N ARG A 51 -1.98 -5.89 -9.74
CA ARG A 51 -1.04 -6.98 -9.44
C ARG A 51 -0.02 -6.58 -8.38
N THR A 52 0.55 -5.38 -8.49
CA THR A 52 1.49 -4.83 -7.50
C THR A 52 0.82 -4.71 -6.13
N MET A 53 -0.42 -4.23 -6.08
CA MET A 53 -1.20 -4.15 -4.84
C MET A 53 -1.45 -5.51 -4.20
N HIS A 54 -1.88 -6.49 -5.00
CA HIS A 54 -2.08 -7.85 -4.51
C HIS A 54 -0.80 -8.45 -3.91
N MET A 55 0.35 -8.21 -4.55
CA MET A 55 1.65 -8.66 -4.05
C MET A 55 2.07 -7.92 -2.77
N MET A 56 1.73 -6.63 -2.63
CA MET A 56 1.93 -5.88 -1.39
C MET A 56 1.08 -6.43 -0.25
N PHE A 57 -0.18 -6.76 -0.49
CA PHE A 57 -1.03 -7.40 0.53
C PHE A 57 -0.50 -8.77 0.94
N LYS A 58 -0.04 -9.60 -0.02
CA LYS A 58 0.63 -10.87 0.30
C LYS A 58 1.90 -10.67 1.12
N ALA A 59 2.70 -9.65 0.83
CA ALA A 59 3.86 -9.29 1.63
C ALA A 59 3.47 -8.85 3.05
N GLN A 60 2.40 -8.07 3.19
CA GLN A 60 1.88 -7.67 4.51
C GLN A 60 1.38 -8.87 5.31
N GLN A 61 0.70 -9.81 4.66
CA GLN A 61 0.25 -11.06 5.28
C GLN A 61 1.44 -11.84 5.85
N ARG A 62 2.52 -12.02 5.08
CA ARG A 62 3.76 -12.65 5.55
C ARG A 62 4.40 -11.87 6.70
N LEU A 63 4.42 -10.55 6.62
CA LEU A 63 4.96 -9.70 7.67
C LEU A 63 4.17 -9.81 8.98
N ARG A 64 2.84 -9.84 8.91
CA ARG A 64 1.95 -10.03 10.07
C ARG A 64 2.13 -11.41 10.70
N GLN A 65 2.33 -12.46 9.90
CA GLN A 65 2.66 -13.80 10.41
C GLN A 65 3.99 -13.81 11.17
N GLN A 66 5.00 -13.07 10.68
CA GLN A 66 6.30 -12.94 11.36
C GLN A 66 6.23 -12.05 12.60
N PHE A 67 5.38 -11.02 12.60
CA PHE A 67 5.21 -10.07 13.69
C PHE A 67 3.74 -9.92 14.10
N PRO A 68 3.16 -10.88 14.84
CA PRO A 68 1.71 -10.90 15.13
C PRO A 68 1.16 -9.70 15.91
N LYS A 69 2.04 -8.95 16.59
CA LYS A 69 1.68 -7.75 17.36
C LYS A 69 1.71 -6.46 16.52
N MET A 70 2.16 -6.54 15.27
CA MET A 70 2.19 -5.41 14.35
C MET A 70 0.77 -5.01 13.95
N ARG A 71 0.51 -3.70 13.88
CA ARG A 71 -0.70 -3.17 13.26
C ARG A 71 -0.55 -3.23 11.74
N PRO A 72 -1.56 -3.71 11.00
CA PRO A 72 -1.54 -3.69 9.54
C PRO A 72 -1.45 -2.24 9.03
N PHE A 73 -0.85 -2.05 7.86
CA PHE A 73 -0.82 -0.73 7.24
C PHE A 73 -2.19 -0.40 6.65
N GLN A 74 -2.54 0.87 6.72
CA GLN A 74 -3.71 1.45 6.07
C GLN A 74 -3.32 1.87 4.65
N TRP A 75 -3.89 1.24 3.63
CA TRP A 75 -3.52 1.53 2.24
C TRP A 75 -4.46 2.58 1.63
N ILE A 76 -3.87 3.50 0.87
CA ILE A 76 -4.56 4.40 -0.06
C ILE A 76 -4.05 4.09 -1.45
N CYS A 77 -4.90 3.52 -2.28
CA CYS A 77 -4.53 2.97 -3.58
C CYS A 77 -5.12 3.81 -4.71
N SER A 78 -4.42 3.85 -5.84
CA SER A 78 -4.97 4.39 -7.08
C SER A 78 -6.06 3.47 -7.67
N ASP A 79 -6.55 3.84 -8.85
CA ASP A 79 -7.50 3.11 -9.68
C ASP A 79 -7.01 1.73 -10.16
N GLY A 80 -5.73 1.39 -9.94
CA GLY A 80 -5.20 0.07 -10.24
C GLY A 80 -5.85 -1.05 -9.41
N TRP A 81 -6.31 -0.74 -8.19
CA TRP A 81 -7.16 -1.66 -7.42
C TRP A 81 -8.64 -1.44 -7.74
N ASN A 82 -9.15 -0.21 -7.61
CA ASN A 82 -10.57 0.09 -7.82
C ASN A 82 -11.47 -0.88 -6.99
N ASP A 83 -12.46 -1.54 -7.60
CA ASP A 83 -13.38 -2.51 -7.01
C ASP A 83 -13.07 -3.95 -7.45
N ARG A 84 -11.84 -4.17 -7.93
CA ARG A 84 -11.38 -5.47 -8.40
C ARG A 84 -11.21 -6.47 -7.27
N LEU A 85 -12.03 -7.52 -7.30
CA LEU A 85 -11.99 -8.60 -6.31
C LEU A 85 -10.73 -9.47 -6.42
N ASP A 86 -10.17 -9.63 -7.63
CA ASP A 86 -8.95 -10.42 -7.85
C ASP A 86 -7.72 -9.83 -7.17
N VAL A 87 -7.74 -8.53 -6.86
CA VAL A 87 -6.66 -7.87 -6.12
C VAL A 87 -6.66 -8.23 -4.63
N VAL A 88 -7.81 -8.60 -4.05
CA VAL A 88 -7.94 -8.87 -2.62
C VAL A 88 -8.18 -10.34 -2.27
N GLU A 89 -8.41 -11.19 -3.27
CA GLU A 89 -8.68 -12.61 -3.09
C GLU A 89 -7.59 -13.31 -2.24
N GLY A 90 -7.98 -13.91 -1.11
CA GLY A 90 -7.09 -14.61 -0.17
C GLY A 90 -6.23 -13.70 0.72
N VAL A 91 -6.38 -12.38 0.61
CA VAL A 91 -5.70 -11.35 1.42
C VAL A 91 -6.67 -10.29 1.93
N GLU A 92 -7.95 -10.64 2.07
CA GLU A 92 -9.05 -9.73 2.44
C GLU A 92 -8.79 -9.07 3.80
N LEU A 93 -8.21 -9.81 4.74
CA LEU A 93 -7.83 -9.29 6.06
C LEU A 93 -6.76 -8.19 5.98
N GLU A 94 -5.87 -8.23 4.98
CA GLU A 94 -4.83 -7.20 4.80
C GLU A 94 -5.35 -5.98 4.06
N ALA A 95 -6.33 -6.19 3.18
CA ALA A 95 -7.01 -5.13 2.45
C ALA A 95 -8.08 -4.43 3.31
N ALA A 96 -8.59 -5.07 4.36
CA ALA A 96 -9.64 -4.53 5.20
C ALA A 96 -9.28 -3.16 5.78
N GLY A 97 -10.22 -2.21 5.64
CA GLY A 97 -10.03 -0.81 6.04
C GLY A 97 -9.34 0.06 4.98
N SER A 98 -8.68 -0.53 3.97
CA SER A 98 -7.99 0.19 2.90
C SER A 98 -8.93 0.89 1.92
N PHE A 99 -8.45 1.97 1.32
CA PHE A 99 -9.18 2.77 0.33
C PHE A 99 -8.56 2.60 -1.07
N SER A 100 -9.42 2.56 -2.09
CA SER A 100 -9.05 2.69 -3.50
C SER A 100 -9.87 3.80 -4.14
N ILE A 101 -9.43 4.25 -5.31
CA ILE A 101 -10.13 5.26 -6.10
C ILE A 101 -10.78 4.57 -7.29
N ARG A 102 -12.04 4.90 -7.59
CA ARG A 102 -12.71 4.53 -8.84
C ARG A 102 -13.07 5.78 -9.62
N PHE A 103 -12.82 5.78 -10.92
CA PHE A 103 -13.38 6.79 -11.81
C PHE A 103 -14.78 6.34 -12.24
N GLU A 104 -15.77 7.18 -12.01
CA GLU A 104 -17.13 7.00 -12.52
C GLU A 104 -17.32 7.98 -13.69
N THR A 105 -17.66 7.47 -14.87
CA THR A 105 -18.01 8.29 -16.05
C THR A 105 -19.49 8.11 -16.35
N PHE A 106 -20.19 9.24 -16.48
CA PHE A 106 -21.63 9.32 -16.77
C PHE A 106 -21.93 9.15 -18.27
#